data_AF-A0A2N8KPU5-F1
#
_entry.id   AF-A0A2N8KPU5-F1
#
_cell.length_a   1.000
_cell.length_b   1.000
_cell.length_c   1.000
_cell.angle_alpha   90.00
_cell.angle_beta   90.00
_cell.angle_gamma   90.00
#
_symmetry.space_group_name_H-M   'P 1'
#
loop_
_entity.id
_entity.type
_entity.pdbx_description
1 polymer ?
#
loop_
_entity_poly.entity_id
_entity_poly.type
_entity_poly.pdbx_seq_one_letter_code
_entity_poly.pdbx_strand_id
1 'polypeptide(L)'
;MNKKITWLHLSDLHVGQSGQYLWPNFKDRFFDDLRLVVDLSGSVDLVLFTGDLTQTGAADEFERLTDQLEEIWLVLKECGCAPSLVCVPGNHDLVRPNPRDARVKQLHRWHDDPDVREDFWAGGDSQYRDVIQQAFENYERWKVSLSGRTISTLPTSKEPLNKSNEPVRI
;
A
#
# COMPACT_ATOMS: atom_id res chain seq x y z
N MET A 1 -5.02 -16.20 29.38
CA MET A 1 -5.60 -16.12 28.03
C MET A 1 -4.47 -15.80 27.06
N ASN A 2 -4.22 -16.62 26.03
CA ASN A 2 -3.25 -16.27 24.99
C ASN A 2 -3.89 -15.21 24.09
N LYS A 3 -3.25 -14.04 23.99
CA LYS A 3 -3.61 -13.04 22.98
C LYS A 3 -3.24 -13.60 21.62
N LYS A 4 -4.19 -13.63 20.69
CA LYS A 4 -3.99 -13.95 19.28
C LYS A 4 -4.25 -12.67 18.47
N ILE A 5 -3.59 -12.55 17.34
CA ILE A 5 -3.84 -11.50 16.35
C ILE A 5 -4.28 -12.23 15.08
N THR A 6 -5.40 -11.81 14.52
CA THR A 6 -5.94 -12.32 13.25
C THR A 6 -5.84 -11.24 12.18
N TRP A 7 -5.48 -11.62 10.96
CA TRP A 7 -5.41 -10.69 9.83
C TRP A 7 -6.16 -11.20 8.61
N LEU A 8 -6.71 -10.27 7.85
CA LEU A 8 -7.16 -10.48 6.48
C LEU A 8 -6.06 -9.98 5.54
N HIS A 9 -5.75 -10.73 4.49
CA HIS A 9 -4.72 -10.36 3.51
C HIS A 9 -5.36 -10.15 2.14
N LEU A 10 -5.18 -8.95 1.60
CA LEU A 10 -5.65 -8.51 0.28
C LEU A 10 -4.44 -8.06 -0.55
N SER A 11 -4.57 -8.17 -1.87
CA SER A 11 -3.52 -7.77 -2.83
C SER A 11 -4.14 -7.57 -4.21
N ASP A 12 -3.47 -6.81 -5.07
CA ASP A 12 -3.71 -6.77 -6.52
C ASP A 12 -5.15 -6.42 -6.94
N LEU A 13 -5.74 -5.38 -6.33
CA LEU A 13 -7.10 -4.92 -6.68
C LEU A 13 -7.13 -4.13 -8.00
N HIS A 14 -6.03 -3.46 -8.36
CA HIS A 14 -5.87 -2.69 -9.59
C HIS A 14 -7.04 -1.73 -9.88
N VAL A 15 -7.37 -0.85 -8.93
CA VAL A 15 -8.39 0.18 -9.14
C VAL A 15 -7.99 1.07 -10.32
N GLY A 16 -8.81 1.08 -11.39
CA GLY A 16 -8.52 1.77 -12.66
C GLY A 16 -8.31 0.84 -13.83
N GLN A 17 -8.23 -0.48 -13.59
CA GLN A 17 -8.08 -1.44 -14.65
C GLN A 17 -9.30 -1.50 -15.57
N SER A 18 -9.05 -1.71 -16.86
CA SER A 18 -10.09 -2.07 -17.82
C SER A 18 -10.84 -3.31 -17.34
N GLY A 19 -12.17 -3.31 -17.41
CA GLY A 19 -12.99 -4.41 -16.89
C GLY A 19 -13.54 -4.18 -15.48
N GLN A 20 -13.14 -3.10 -14.79
CA GLN A 20 -13.67 -2.77 -13.46
C GLN A 20 -15.19 -2.50 -13.45
N TYR A 21 -15.82 -2.25 -14.62
CA TYR A 21 -17.29 -2.22 -14.73
C TYR A 21 -17.96 -3.56 -14.35
N LEU A 22 -17.21 -4.67 -14.31
CA LEU A 22 -17.69 -5.97 -13.82
C LEU A 22 -17.62 -6.08 -12.30
N TRP A 23 -16.84 -5.23 -11.62
CA TRP A 23 -16.68 -5.24 -10.17
C TRP A 23 -18.01 -5.28 -9.41
N PRO A 24 -19.04 -4.47 -9.76
CA PRO A 24 -20.35 -4.57 -9.10
C PRO A 24 -20.96 -5.97 -9.09
N ASN A 25 -20.74 -6.78 -10.14
CA ASN A 25 -21.27 -8.14 -10.23
C ASN A 25 -20.51 -9.16 -9.38
N PHE A 26 -19.22 -8.89 -9.10
CA PHE A 26 -18.37 -9.77 -8.29
C PHE A 26 -18.34 -9.37 -6.82
N LYS A 27 -18.57 -8.10 -6.54
CA LYS A 27 -18.45 -7.47 -5.23
C LYS A 27 -19.39 -8.07 -4.19
N ASP A 28 -20.64 -8.37 -4.55
CA ASP A 28 -21.57 -9.00 -3.62
C ASP A 28 -21.08 -10.37 -3.15
N ARG A 29 -20.56 -11.19 -4.08
CA ARG A 29 -19.96 -12.49 -3.73
C ARG A 29 -18.71 -12.33 -2.89
N PHE A 30 -17.86 -11.35 -3.21
CA PHE A 30 -16.69 -11.04 -2.41
C PHE A 30 -17.08 -10.65 -0.97
N PHE A 31 -18.17 -9.89 -0.79
CA PHE A 31 -18.68 -9.55 0.54
C PHE A 31 -19.27 -10.75 1.28
N ASP A 32 -19.96 -11.66 0.58
CA ASP A 32 -20.45 -12.90 1.17
C ASP A 32 -19.29 -13.79 1.65
N ASP A 33 -18.25 -13.93 0.82
CA ASP A 33 -17.03 -14.66 1.18
C ASP A 33 -16.31 -13.99 2.36
N LEU A 34 -16.28 -12.66 2.41
CA LEU A 34 -15.69 -11.91 3.52
C LEU A 34 -16.43 -12.19 4.83
N ARG A 35 -17.76 -12.18 4.83
CA ARG A 35 -18.57 -12.54 6.01
C ARG A 35 -18.28 -13.96 6.47
N LEU A 36 -18.23 -14.91 5.54
CA LEU A 36 -17.90 -16.30 5.84
C LEU A 36 -16.50 -16.45 6.46
N VAL A 37 -15.50 -15.75 5.92
CA VAL A 37 -14.12 -15.76 6.46
C VAL A 37 -14.08 -15.19 7.88
N VAL A 38 -14.82 -14.11 8.15
CA VAL A 38 -14.90 -13.55 9.50
C VAL A 38 -15.58 -14.51 10.46
N ASP A 39 -16.70 -15.13 10.06
CA ASP A 39 -17.41 -16.12 10.88
C ASP A 39 -16.53 -17.32 11.26
N LEU A 40 -15.70 -17.79 10.32
CA LEU A 40 -14.76 -18.88 10.55
C LEU A 40 -13.55 -18.48 11.41
N SER A 41 -13.12 -17.22 11.31
CA SER A 41 -11.93 -16.71 11.99
C SER A 41 -12.23 -16.10 13.37
N GLY A 42 -13.49 -15.73 13.62
CA GLY A 42 -14.00 -15.10 14.84
C GLY A 42 -13.76 -13.59 14.91
N SER A 43 -12.63 -13.08 14.42
CA SER A 43 -12.35 -11.64 14.34
C SER A 43 -11.29 -11.33 13.28
N VAL A 44 -11.19 -10.04 12.90
CA VAL A 44 -10.10 -9.50 12.10
C VAL A 44 -9.55 -8.27 12.82
N ASP A 45 -8.28 -8.32 13.22
CA ASP A 45 -7.59 -7.23 13.91
C ASP A 45 -6.85 -6.32 12.92
N LEU A 46 -6.37 -6.91 11.82
CA LEU A 46 -5.60 -6.21 10.78
C LEU A 46 -6.10 -6.57 9.38
N VAL A 47 -6.06 -5.60 8.48
CA VAL A 47 -6.13 -5.85 7.04
C VAL A 47 -4.77 -5.49 6.45
N LEU A 48 -4.10 -6.48 5.87
CA LEU A 48 -2.85 -6.30 5.13
C LEU A 48 -3.20 -6.13 3.65
N PHE A 49 -2.76 -5.03 3.02
CA PHE A 49 -2.93 -4.80 1.59
C PHE A 49 -1.56 -4.66 0.92
N THR A 50 -1.12 -5.70 0.20
CA THR A 50 0.28 -5.88 -0.22
C THR A 50 0.56 -5.52 -1.68
N GLY A 51 0.12 -4.33 -2.09
CA GLY A 51 0.49 -3.76 -3.38
C GLY A 51 -0.57 -3.90 -4.47
N ASP A 52 -0.28 -3.20 -5.57
CA ASP A 52 -1.11 -3.08 -6.76
C ASP A 52 -2.57 -2.72 -6.40
N LEU A 53 -2.70 -1.70 -5.54
CA LEU A 53 -3.99 -1.20 -5.08
C LEU A 53 -4.72 -0.47 -6.22
N THR A 54 -3.95 0.27 -7.03
CA THR A 54 -4.39 1.05 -8.18
C THR A 54 -3.76 0.50 -9.47
N GLN A 55 -4.20 1.01 -10.62
CA GLN A 55 -3.71 0.55 -11.93
C GLN A 55 -2.51 1.36 -12.43
N THR A 56 -2.46 2.66 -12.14
CA THR A 56 -1.46 3.59 -12.65
C THR A 56 -0.91 4.57 -11.60
N GLY A 57 -1.32 4.45 -10.34
CA GLY A 57 -0.95 5.37 -9.27
C GLY A 57 -1.56 6.76 -9.43
N ALA A 58 -2.61 6.90 -10.25
CA ALA A 58 -3.28 8.18 -10.46
C ALA A 58 -4.06 8.59 -9.19
N ALA A 59 -4.14 9.90 -8.94
CA ALA A 59 -4.78 10.40 -7.71
C ALA A 59 -6.27 10.02 -7.63
N ASP A 60 -7.00 10.05 -8.75
CA ASP A 60 -8.41 9.66 -8.82
C ASP A 60 -8.62 8.14 -8.62
N GLU A 61 -7.64 7.31 -8.95
CA GLU A 61 -7.67 5.88 -8.65
C GLU A 61 -7.59 5.63 -7.14
N PHE A 62 -6.78 6.41 -6.41
CA PHE A 62 -6.70 6.35 -4.95
C PHE A 62 -7.96 6.87 -4.25
N GLU A 63 -8.63 7.89 -4.81
CA GLU A 63 -9.94 8.33 -4.33
C GLU A 63 -10.97 7.21 -4.44
N ARG A 64 -11.08 6.59 -5.63
CA ARG A 64 -11.97 5.44 -5.88
C ARG A 64 -11.60 4.20 -5.07
N LEU A 65 -10.32 3.97 -4.82
CA LEU A 65 -9.85 2.91 -3.92
C LEU A 65 -10.38 3.14 -2.50
N THR A 66 -10.39 4.39 -2.04
CA THR A 66 -10.92 4.73 -0.72
C THR A 66 -12.40 4.39 -0.62
N ASP A 67 -13.20 4.72 -1.64
CA ASP A 67 -14.61 4.36 -1.68
C ASP A 67 -14.80 2.84 -1.56
N GLN A 68 -14.02 2.06 -2.32
CA GLN A 68 -14.10 0.59 -2.26
C GLN A 68 -13.67 0.02 -0.91
N LEU A 69 -12.61 0.56 -0.30
CA LEU A 69 -12.18 0.15 1.03
C LEU A 69 -13.20 0.52 2.10
N GLU A 70 -13.87 1.67 2.00
CA GLU A 70 -14.92 2.06 2.94
C GLU A 70 -16.07 1.05 2.92
N GLU A 71 -16.43 0.51 1.75
CA GLU A 71 -17.44 -0.55 1.64
C GLU A 71 -16.98 -1.88 2.25
N ILE A 72 -15.71 -2.25 2.08
CA ILE A 72 -15.12 -3.43 2.76
C ILE A 72 -15.17 -3.23 4.28
N TRP A 73 -14.81 -2.04 4.76
CA TRP A 73 -14.83 -1.71 6.18
C TRP A 73 -16.24 -1.72 6.76
N LEU A 74 -17.26 -1.32 5.99
CA LEU A 74 -18.65 -1.43 6.40
C LEU A 74 -19.05 -2.89 6.62
N VAL A 75 -18.70 -3.80 5.70
CA VAL A 75 -18.97 -5.24 5.87
C VAL A 75 -18.25 -5.81 7.09
N LEU A 76 -16.97 -5.48 7.27
CA LEU A 76 -16.21 -5.92 8.45
C LEU A 76 -16.85 -5.40 9.76
N LYS A 77 -17.33 -4.17 9.76
CA LYS A 77 -18.02 -3.56 10.90
C LYS A 77 -19.37 -4.24 11.19
N GLU A 78 -20.13 -4.63 10.16
CA GLU A 78 -21.36 -5.42 10.32
C GLU A 78 -21.08 -6.76 11.01
N CYS A 79 -19.92 -7.38 10.74
CA CYS A 79 -19.44 -8.58 11.41
C CYS A 79 -18.80 -8.31 12.79
N GLY A 80 -18.87 -7.09 13.32
CA GLY A 80 -18.31 -6.73 14.62
C GLY A 80 -16.78 -6.55 14.65
N CYS A 81 -16.13 -6.45 13.48
CA CYS A 81 -14.70 -6.20 13.38
C CYS A 81 -14.39 -4.70 13.20
N ALA A 82 -13.24 -4.25 13.70
CA ALA A 82 -12.75 -2.88 13.51
C ALA A 82 -11.23 -2.88 13.25
N PRO A 83 -10.78 -3.49 12.13
CA PRO A 83 -9.36 -3.69 11.91
C PRO A 83 -8.64 -2.40 11.51
N SER A 84 -7.34 -2.38 11.78
CA SER A 84 -6.44 -1.38 11.20
C SER A 84 -5.89 -1.83 9.84
N LEU A 85 -5.83 -0.91 8.88
CA LEU A 85 -5.18 -1.11 7.59
C LEU A 85 -3.67 -0.97 7.73
N VAL A 86 -2.96 -1.95 7.16
CA VAL A 86 -1.52 -1.89 6.88
C VAL A 86 -1.36 -2.12 5.40
N CYS A 87 -0.87 -1.12 4.67
CA CYS A 87 -0.66 -1.23 3.23
C CYS A 87 0.78 -0.91 2.84
N VAL A 88 1.22 -1.55 1.76
CA VAL A 88 2.46 -1.26 1.03
C VAL A 88 2.12 -1.08 -0.45
N PRO A 89 2.81 -0.20 -1.19
CA PRO A 89 2.54 -0.02 -2.60
C PRO A 89 3.17 -1.15 -3.43
N GLY A 90 2.58 -1.44 -4.59
CA GLY A 90 3.14 -2.28 -5.64
C GLY A 90 3.67 -1.47 -6.82
N ASN A 91 4.00 -2.14 -7.92
CA ASN A 91 4.57 -1.50 -9.13
C ASN A 91 3.52 -0.80 -10.01
N HIS A 92 2.23 -0.98 -9.73
CA HIS A 92 1.14 -0.23 -10.35
C HIS A 92 0.70 1.00 -9.56
N ASP A 93 1.16 1.16 -8.31
CA ASP A 93 0.79 2.28 -7.44
C ASP A 93 1.65 3.53 -7.62
N LEU A 94 2.43 3.57 -8.70
CA LEU A 94 3.30 4.68 -9.04
C LEU A 94 2.91 5.31 -10.37
N VAL A 95 3.01 6.63 -10.43
CA VAL A 95 2.98 7.35 -11.71
C VAL A 95 4.33 7.10 -12.38
N ARG A 96 4.32 6.36 -13.51
CA ARG A 96 5.55 5.98 -14.19
C ARG A 96 6.32 7.22 -14.63
N PRO A 97 7.57 7.42 -14.17
CA PRO A 97 8.35 8.59 -14.56
C PRO A 97 8.70 8.53 -16.04
N ASN A 98 9.05 9.67 -16.63
CA ASN A 98 9.42 9.76 -18.04
C ASN A 98 10.62 8.85 -18.34
N PRO A 99 10.49 7.81 -19.19
CA PRO A 99 11.59 6.87 -19.47
C PRO A 99 12.77 7.51 -20.20
N ARG A 100 12.61 8.74 -20.72
CA ARG A 100 13.69 9.49 -21.35
C ARG A 100 14.56 10.28 -20.35
N ASP A 101 14.13 10.42 -19.11
CA ASP A 101 14.91 11.08 -18.05
C ASP A 101 16.23 10.32 -17.81
N ALA A 102 17.35 11.05 -17.77
CA ALA A 102 18.66 10.47 -17.52
C ALA A 102 18.75 9.78 -16.16
N ARG A 103 18.08 10.33 -15.13
CA ARG A 103 18.02 9.76 -13.77
C ARG A 103 17.31 8.42 -13.78
N VAL A 104 16.21 8.29 -14.53
CA VAL A 104 15.46 7.02 -14.70
C VAL A 104 16.31 5.98 -15.41
N LYS A 105 17.01 6.35 -16.48
CA LYS A 105 17.93 5.44 -17.19
C LYS A 105 19.04 4.94 -16.27
N GLN A 106 19.56 5.81 -15.41
CA GLN A 106 20.61 5.43 -14.47
C GLN A 106 20.07 4.54 -13.33
N LEU A 107 18.85 4.80 -12.84
CA LEU A 107 18.13 3.93 -11.91
C LEU A 107 17.92 2.51 -12.47
N HIS A 108 17.74 2.34 -13.79
CA HIS A 108 17.68 0.99 -14.40
C HIS A 108 18.97 0.19 -14.26
N ARG A 109 20.11 0.84 -13.96
CA ARG A 109 21.40 0.18 -13.69
C ARG A 109 21.58 -0.15 -12.22
N TRP A 110 20.50 -0.18 -11.43
CA TRP A 110 20.50 -0.44 -9.99
C TRP A 110 21.39 -1.61 -9.56
N HIS A 111 21.38 -2.72 -10.29
CA HIS A 111 22.17 -3.91 -9.96
C HIS A 111 23.63 -3.81 -10.45
N ASP A 112 23.89 -3.05 -11.51
CA ASP A 112 25.18 -3.01 -12.20
C ASP A 112 26.09 -1.88 -11.72
N ASP A 113 25.51 -0.81 -11.15
CA ASP A 113 26.21 0.42 -10.83
C ASP A 113 26.12 0.71 -9.33
N PRO A 114 27.17 0.40 -8.53
CA PRO A 114 27.15 0.59 -7.08
C PRO A 114 26.97 2.05 -6.68
N ASP A 115 27.50 2.99 -7.47
CA ASP A 115 27.43 4.43 -7.18
C ASP A 115 25.97 4.92 -7.14
N VAL A 116 25.10 4.34 -7.99
CA VAL A 116 23.66 4.64 -7.98
C VAL A 116 23.02 4.24 -6.66
N ARG A 117 23.37 3.06 -6.14
CA ARG A 117 22.82 2.56 -4.87
C ARG A 117 23.38 3.36 -3.69
N GLU A 118 24.68 3.62 -3.70
CA GLU A 118 25.36 4.38 -2.65
C GLU A 118 24.79 5.80 -2.56
N ASP A 119 24.63 6.50 -3.69
CA ASP A 119 23.95 7.79 -3.76
C ASP A 119 22.49 7.67 -3.28
N PHE A 120 21.74 6.69 -3.79
CA PHE A 120 20.34 6.50 -3.42
C PHE A 120 20.13 6.32 -1.93
N TRP A 121 21.05 5.65 -1.20
CA TRP A 121 20.95 5.40 0.24
C TRP A 121 21.71 6.41 1.12
N ALA A 122 22.48 7.33 0.51
CA ALA A 122 23.22 8.35 1.24
C ALA A 122 22.28 9.23 2.10
N GLY A 123 22.79 9.76 3.22
CA GLY A 123 21.98 10.57 4.14
C GLY A 123 21.59 11.96 3.62
N GLY A 124 22.08 12.37 2.44
CA GLY A 124 21.80 13.66 1.81
C GLY A 124 20.77 13.59 0.69
N ASP A 125 20.66 14.69 -0.05
CA ASP A 125 19.78 14.81 -1.22
C ASP A 125 20.28 13.91 -2.35
N SER A 126 19.43 12.99 -2.81
CA SER A 126 19.72 12.10 -3.94
C SER A 126 18.69 12.31 -5.03
N GLN A 127 19.15 12.75 -6.20
CA GLN A 127 18.32 12.93 -7.39
C GLN A 127 17.63 11.63 -7.82
N TYR A 128 18.20 10.46 -7.47
CA TYR A 128 17.60 9.15 -7.75
C TYR A 128 16.46 8.85 -6.77
N ARG A 129 16.63 9.20 -5.50
CA ARG A 129 15.58 9.09 -4.49
C ARG A 129 14.41 10.02 -4.79
N ASP A 130 14.68 11.24 -5.25
CA ASP A 130 13.65 12.21 -5.65
C ASP A 130 12.74 11.65 -6.75
N VAL A 131 13.30 10.93 -7.74
CA VAL A 131 12.51 10.29 -8.81
C VAL A 131 11.54 9.26 -8.24
N ILE A 132 11.99 8.42 -7.30
CA ILE A 132 11.15 7.39 -6.68
C ILE A 132 10.09 8.03 -5.77
N GLN A 133 10.47 9.04 -4.97
CA GLN A 133 9.53 9.78 -4.14
C GLN A 133 8.42 10.43 -4.98
N GLN A 134 8.80 11.12 -6.06
CA GLN A 134 7.85 11.73 -7.01
C GLN A 134 6.90 10.69 -7.62
N ALA A 135 7.41 9.53 -8.01
CA ALA A 135 6.60 8.46 -8.59
C ALA A 135 5.52 7.94 -7.62
N PHE A 136 5.81 7.90 -6.31
CA PHE A 136 4.90 7.45 -5.25
C PHE A 136 4.18 8.57 -4.49
N GLU A 137 4.30 9.83 -4.91
CA GLU A 137 3.70 10.96 -4.20
C GLU A 137 2.19 10.81 -3.99
N ASN A 138 1.46 10.30 -4.98
CA ASN A 138 0.03 10.09 -4.86
C ASN A 138 -0.32 9.02 -3.81
N TYR A 139 0.45 7.92 -3.77
CA TYR A 139 0.30 6.88 -2.75
C TYR A 139 0.55 7.44 -1.34
N GLU A 140 1.63 8.19 -1.14
CA GLU A 140 1.95 8.78 0.17
C GLU A 140 0.90 9.81 0.61
N ARG A 141 0.45 10.68 -0.30
CA ARG A 141 -0.63 11.65 -0.03
C ARG A 141 -1.92 10.93 0.34
N TRP A 142 -2.29 9.89 -0.41
CA TRP A 142 -3.46 9.07 -0.11
C TRP A 142 -3.36 8.42 1.27
N LYS A 143 -2.24 7.79 1.59
CA LYS A 143 -2.01 7.13 2.88
C LYS A 143 -2.15 8.10 4.06
N VAL A 144 -1.63 9.32 3.94
CA VAL A 144 -1.83 10.38 4.95
C VAL A 144 -3.31 10.76 5.06
N SER A 145 -4.02 10.85 3.93
CA SER A 145 -5.44 11.24 3.88
C SER A 145 -6.41 10.25 4.55
N LEU A 146 -5.97 9.02 4.80
CA LEU A 146 -6.75 8.02 5.55
C LEU A 146 -6.85 8.33 7.04
N SER A 147 -5.95 9.16 7.57
CA SER A 147 -5.94 9.54 8.98
C SER A 147 -7.25 10.22 9.38
N GLY A 148 -7.97 9.63 10.34
CA GLY A 148 -9.24 10.17 10.84
C GLY A 148 -10.48 9.82 10.01
N ARG A 149 -10.34 8.96 8.98
CA ARG A 149 -11.48 8.35 8.27
C ARG A 149 -11.99 7.11 8.99
N THR A 150 -13.07 6.52 8.47
CA THR A 150 -13.63 5.22 8.93
C THR A 150 -12.58 4.11 8.93
N ILE A 151 -11.62 4.17 8.00
CA ILE A 151 -10.50 3.23 7.89
C ILE A 151 -9.42 3.65 8.89
N SER A 152 -9.30 2.91 9.99
CA SER A 152 -8.20 3.10 10.95
C SER A 152 -6.88 2.62 10.34
N THR A 153 -5.80 3.39 10.51
CA THR A 153 -4.43 2.98 10.16
C THR A 153 -3.60 2.82 11.44
N LEU A 154 -2.55 1.99 11.39
CA LEU A 154 -1.62 1.93 12.52
C LEU A 154 -0.91 3.27 12.70
N PRO A 155 -0.69 3.74 13.94
CA PRO A 155 0.04 4.98 14.18
C PRO A 155 1.44 4.90 13.56
N THR A 156 1.76 5.85 12.70
CA THR A 156 3.12 6.03 12.19
C THR A 156 3.95 6.69 13.29
N SER A 157 4.87 5.94 13.90
CA SER A 157 5.87 6.54 14.78
C SER A 157 6.71 7.53 13.97
N LYS A 158 6.66 8.81 14.35
CA LYS A 158 7.56 9.84 13.80
C LYS A 158 9.00 9.71 14.31
N GLU A 159 9.32 8.70 15.11
CA GLU A 159 10.70 8.46 15.54
C GLU A 159 11.49 7.83 14.39
N PRO A 160 12.57 8.47 13.93
CA PRO A 160 13.48 7.82 13.00
C PRO A 160 13.97 6.53 13.64
N LEU A 161 13.93 5.42 12.89
CA LEU A 161 14.66 4.21 13.27
C LEU A 161 16.08 4.64 13.64
N ASN A 162 16.40 4.50 14.91
CA ASN A 162 17.70 4.84 15.44
C ASN A 162 18.72 4.06 14.61
N LYS A 163 19.57 4.77 13.85
CA LYS A 163 20.60 4.17 13.01
C LYS A 163 21.64 3.52 13.93
N SER A 164 21.35 2.34 14.47
CA SER A 164 22.38 1.44 14.97
C SER A 164 23.07 0.86 13.73
N ASN A 165 24.13 1.53 13.29
CA ASN A 165 25.12 0.99 12.37
C ASN A 165 25.85 -0.19 13.02
N GLU A 166 25.19 -1.34 13.14
CA GLU A 166 25.90 -2.60 13.28
C GLU A 166 25.78 -3.40 11.99
N PRO A 167 26.90 -3.78 11.36
CA PRO A 167 26.86 -4.60 10.17
C PRO A 167 26.28 -5.97 10.54
N VAL A 168 25.21 -6.36 9.84
CA VAL A 168 24.71 -7.73 9.85
C VAL A 168 25.85 -8.61 9.34
N ARG A 169 26.51 -9.32 10.26
CA ARG A 169 27.44 -10.39 9.92
C ARG A 169 26.60 -11.58 9.46
N ILE A 170 26.73 -11.92 8.18
CA ILE A 170 26.37 -13.24 7.65
C ILE A 170 27.42 -14.23 8.12
#